data_AF-A0AA94XUL6-F1
#
_entry.id   AF-A0AA94XUL6-F1
#
_cell.length_a   1.000
_cell.length_b   1.000
_cell.length_c   1.000
_cell.angle_alpha   90.00
_cell.angle_beta   90.00
_cell.angle_gamma   90.00
#
_symmetry.space_group_name_H-M   'P 1'
#
loop_
_entity.id
_entity.type
_entity.pdbx_description
1 polymer ?
#
loop_
_entity_poly.entity_id
_entity_poly.type
_entity_poly.pdbx_seq_one_letter_code
_entity_poly.pdbx_strand_id
1 'polypeptide(L)'
;MCDICDGMSIEEADARTDQCIRDYGRQVLFVEPGRYDQPFAYTIGLSLVGHPEFLVRGLGNQDSVQMLNGLSGAVLEHNEVFAHGHTCRWDEDTILYFAKISSRIGHEAPWAYSRYGESMSLLEVLFLGRDLPYSYLSRRIN
;
A
#
# COMPACT_ATOMS: atom_id res chain seq x y z
N MET A 1 6.59 -11.42 -8.84
CA MET A 1 8.00 -11.80 -8.89
C MET A 1 8.70 -10.97 -7.85
N CYS A 2 9.13 -11.61 -6.77
CA CYS A 2 9.93 -10.99 -5.75
C CYS A 2 11.38 -10.98 -6.23
N ASP A 3 11.94 -9.79 -6.45
CA ASP A 3 13.28 -9.64 -7.06
C ASP A 3 14.37 -10.40 -6.26
N ILE A 4 14.24 -10.48 -4.94
CA ILE A 4 15.16 -11.27 -4.09
C ILE A 4 14.98 -12.77 -4.29
N CYS A 5 13.74 -13.24 -4.39
CA CYS A 5 13.46 -14.65 -4.67
C CYS A 5 13.97 -15.05 -6.06
N ASP A 6 14.06 -14.10 -6.99
CA ASP A 6 14.60 -14.26 -8.34
C ASP A 6 16.14 -14.10 -8.40
N GLY A 7 16.83 -14.01 -7.25
CA GLY A 7 18.29 -14.05 -7.15
C GLY A 7 18.99 -12.70 -6.98
N MET A 8 18.24 -11.61 -6.80
CA MET A 8 18.79 -10.28 -6.50
C MET A 8 19.29 -10.22 -5.05
N SER A 9 20.43 -9.56 -4.81
CA SER A 9 20.89 -9.28 -3.45
C SER A 9 19.96 -8.25 -2.78
N ILE A 10 20.04 -8.14 -1.44
CA ILE A 10 19.28 -7.13 -0.71
C ILE A 10 19.69 -5.72 -1.18
N GLU A 11 20.99 -5.49 -1.36
CA GLU A 11 21.54 -4.21 -1.80
C GLU A 11 21.07 -3.84 -3.22
N GLU A 12 21.02 -4.82 -4.13
CA GLU A 12 20.51 -4.60 -5.48
C GLU A 12 19.00 -4.28 -5.49
N ALA A 13 18.22 -4.97 -4.67
CA ALA A 13 16.78 -4.69 -4.54
C ALA A 13 16.52 -3.33 -3.87
N ASP A 14 17.37 -2.94 -2.94
CA ASP A 14 17.37 -1.62 -2.30
C ASP A 14 17.69 -0.52 -3.31
N ALA A 15 18.75 -0.69 -4.10
CA ALA A 15 19.15 0.24 -5.16
C ALA A 15 18.07 0.37 -6.25
N ARG A 16 17.39 -0.74 -6.59
CA ARG A 16 16.26 -0.73 -7.51
C ARG A 16 15.06 0.02 -6.95
N THR A 17 14.76 -0.18 -5.67
CA THR A 17 13.71 0.57 -4.97
C THR A 17 14.00 2.06 -5.03
N ASP A 18 15.23 2.46 -4.75
CA ASP A 18 15.64 3.87 -4.80
C ASP A 18 15.56 4.43 -6.23
N GLN A 19 15.90 3.64 -7.24
CA GLN A 19 15.75 4.04 -8.64
C GLN A 19 14.28 4.30 -8.99
N CYS A 20 13.38 3.38 -8.65
CA CYS A 20 11.95 3.55 -8.89
C CYS A 20 11.37 4.77 -8.16
N ILE A 21 11.80 5.01 -6.91
CA ILE A 21 11.37 6.20 -6.16
C ILE A 21 11.84 7.48 -6.86
N ARG A 22 13.08 7.53 -7.35
CA ARG A 22 13.58 8.69 -8.11
C ARG A 22 12.79 8.93 -9.40
N ASP A 23 12.48 7.86 -10.13
CA ASP A 23 11.87 7.96 -11.46
C ASP A 23 10.35 8.21 -11.41
N TYR A 24 9.66 7.62 -10.42
CA TYR A 24 8.19 7.57 -10.36
C TYR A 24 7.61 8.11 -9.06
N GLY A 25 8.44 8.61 -8.14
CA GLY A 25 8.04 9.04 -6.80
C GLY A 25 7.73 7.88 -5.85
N ARG A 26 7.78 6.63 -6.32
CA ARG A 26 7.38 5.43 -5.58
C ARG A 26 7.96 4.12 -6.13
N GLN A 27 7.97 3.12 -5.28
CA GLN A 27 8.03 1.69 -5.63
C GLN A 27 6.78 1.00 -5.07
N VAL A 28 6.30 -0.05 -5.75
CA VAL A 28 5.33 -1.01 -5.17
C VAL A 28 6.06 -2.32 -4.90
N LEU A 29 6.08 -2.74 -3.64
CA LEU A 29 6.64 -4.04 -3.26
C LEU A 29 5.52 -5.04 -3.04
N PHE A 30 5.56 -6.17 -3.74
CA PHE A 30 4.69 -7.31 -3.50
C PHE A 30 5.42 -8.36 -2.67
N VAL A 31 4.79 -8.80 -1.59
CA VAL A 31 5.27 -9.84 -0.69
C VAL A 31 4.44 -11.10 -0.92
N GLU A 32 5.13 -12.15 -1.34
CA GLU A 32 4.52 -13.47 -1.57
C GLU A 32 3.94 -14.05 -0.28
N PRO A 33 2.89 -14.87 -0.37
CA PRO A 33 2.27 -15.43 0.83
C PRO A 33 3.24 -16.34 1.56
N GLY A 34 3.25 -16.21 2.89
CA GLY A 34 3.85 -17.20 3.76
C GLY A 34 2.98 -18.45 3.87
N ARG A 35 3.43 -19.44 4.65
CA ARG A 35 2.65 -20.67 4.89
C ARG A 35 1.28 -20.40 5.54
N TYR A 36 1.16 -19.33 6.32
CA TYR A 36 -0.03 -18.99 7.09
C TYR A 36 -0.56 -17.58 6.81
N ASP A 37 0.12 -16.83 5.95
CA ASP A 37 -0.17 -15.42 5.69
C ASP A 37 -0.63 -15.22 4.26
N GLN A 38 -1.64 -14.36 4.07
CA GLN A 38 -2.07 -13.93 2.74
C GLN A 38 -0.99 -13.06 2.07
N PRO A 39 -0.92 -13.03 0.72
CA PRO A 39 -0.04 -12.09 0.05
C PRO A 39 -0.45 -10.66 0.38
N PHE A 40 0.50 -9.75 0.32
CA PHE A 40 0.24 -8.34 0.47
C PHE A 40 1.21 -7.51 -0.38
N ALA A 41 0.84 -6.27 -0.66
CA ALA A 41 1.71 -5.32 -1.31
C ALA A 41 1.61 -3.97 -0.63
N TYR A 42 2.66 -3.17 -0.73
CA TYR A 42 2.66 -1.81 -0.20
C TYR A 42 3.50 -0.85 -1.05
N THR A 43 3.21 0.44 -0.93
CA THR A 43 4.01 1.49 -1.55
C THR A 43 5.22 1.84 -0.69
N ILE A 44 6.28 2.30 -1.34
CA ILE A 44 7.48 2.88 -0.73
C ILE A 44 7.75 4.18 -1.47
N GLY A 45 7.68 5.34 -0.81
CA GLY A 45 7.98 6.62 -1.44
C GLY A 45 7.02 7.74 -1.09
N LEU A 46 5.75 7.43 -0.81
CA LEU A 46 4.72 8.44 -0.53
C LEU A 46 5.02 9.27 0.72
N SER A 47 5.77 8.68 1.66
CA SER A 47 6.26 9.37 2.85
C SER A 47 7.10 10.61 2.51
N LEU A 48 7.81 10.63 1.37
CA LEU A 48 8.62 11.77 0.94
C LEU A 48 7.80 13.00 0.56
N VAL A 49 6.52 12.81 0.21
CA VAL A 49 5.57 13.90 -0.07
C VAL A 49 4.59 14.11 1.10
N GLY A 50 4.87 13.51 2.26
CA GLY A 50 4.05 13.65 3.47
C GLY A 50 2.75 12.84 3.45
N HIS A 51 2.57 11.92 2.51
CA HIS A 51 1.40 11.05 2.43
C HIS A 51 1.70 9.68 3.08
N PRO A 52 0.74 9.04 3.78
CA PRO A 52 0.91 7.66 4.25
C PRO A 52 1.24 6.69 3.11
N GLU A 53 2.03 5.64 3.38
CA GLU A 53 2.11 4.53 2.42
C GLU A 53 0.77 3.78 2.37
N PHE A 54 0.47 3.17 1.22
CA PHE A 54 -0.66 2.26 1.08
C PHE A 54 -0.21 0.82 1.24
N LEU A 55 -1.09 -0.02 1.79
CA LEU A 55 -0.93 -1.47 1.86
C LEU A 55 -2.24 -2.15 1.46
N VAL A 56 -2.16 -3.16 0.61
CA VAL A 56 -3.31 -4.02 0.25
C VAL A 56 -2.99 -5.48 0.51
N ARG A 57 -3.98 -6.25 0.98
CA ARG A 57 -3.85 -7.68 1.27
C ARG A 57 -4.79 -8.53 0.42
N GLY A 58 -4.40 -9.80 0.22
CA GLY A 58 -5.25 -10.83 -0.38
C GLY A 58 -5.40 -10.75 -1.90
N LEU A 59 -4.71 -9.82 -2.56
CA LEU A 59 -4.69 -9.69 -4.02
C LEU A 59 -3.50 -10.43 -4.62
N GLY A 60 -3.62 -10.80 -5.90
CA GLY A 60 -2.49 -11.27 -6.70
C GLY A 60 -1.51 -10.13 -7.01
N ASN A 61 -0.30 -10.47 -7.46
CA ASN A 61 0.75 -9.49 -7.76
C ASN A 61 0.29 -8.42 -8.76
N GLN A 62 -0.29 -8.84 -9.90
CA GLN A 62 -0.72 -7.90 -10.94
C GLN A 62 -1.79 -6.92 -10.43
N ASP A 63 -2.83 -7.45 -9.77
CA ASP A 63 -3.92 -6.63 -9.23
C ASP A 63 -3.42 -5.67 -8.14
N SER A 64 -2.53 -6.14 -7.27
CA SER A 64 -1.91 -5.33 -6.23
C SER A 64 -1.12 -4.16 -6.82
N VAL A 65 -0.27 -4.45 -7.81
CA VAL A 65 0.55 -3.44 -8.48
C VAL A 65 -0.31 -2.44 -9.23
N GLN A 66 -1.33 -2.89 -9.97
CA GLN A 66 -2.25 -2.02 -10.67
C GLN A 66 -2.99 -1.08 -9.70
N MET A 67 -3.55 -1.64 -8.63
CA MET A 67 -4.28 -0.86 -7.62
C MET A 67 -3.39 0.19 -6.96
N LEU A 68 -2.24 -0.25 -6.45
CA LEU A 68 -1.35 0.65 -5.73
C LEU A 68 -0.75 1.70 -6.65
N ASN A 69 -0.43 1.38 -7.91
CA ASN A 69 -0.01 2.38 -8.89
C ASN A 69 -1.10 3.40 -9.20
N GLY A 70 -2.37 3.01 -9.28
CA GLY A 70 -3.48 3.93 -9.47
C GLY A 70 -3.65 4.89 -8.29
N LEU A 71 -3.71 4.35 -7.07
CA LEU A 71 -3.86 5.16 -5.85
C LEU A 71 -2.69 6.12 -5.62
N SER A 72 -1.46 5.63 -5.78
CA SER A 72 -0.27 6.47 -5.65
C SER A 72 -0.10 7.46 -6.80
N GLY A 73 -0.57 7.14 -8.01
CA GLY A 73 -0.68 8.09 -9.11
C GLY A 73 -1.62 9.25 -8.75
N ALA A 74 -2.78 8.96 -8.17
CA ALA A 74 -3.71 9.99 -7.69
C ALA A 74 -3.06 10.92 -6.64
N VAL A 75 -2.25 10.38 -5.73
CA VAL A 75 -1.48 11.18 -4.76
C VAL A 75 -0.43 12.04 -5.45
N LEU A 76 0.44 11.43 -6.26
CA LEU A 76 1.64 12.10 -6.80
C LEU A 76 1.34 13.05 -7.97
N GLU A 77 0.33 12.75 -8.78
CA GLU A 77 0.03 13.47 -10.02
C GLU A 77 -1.15 14.43 -9.84
N HIS A 78 -2.05 14.14 -8.88
CA HIS A 78 -3.27 14.93 -8.66
C HIS A 78 -3.36 15.54 -7.27
N ASN A 79 -2.36 15.32 -6.41
CA ASN A 79 -2.33 15.79 -5.02
C ASN A 79 -3.56 15.32 -4.21
N GLU A 80 -4.11 14.15 -4.55
CA GLU A 80 -5.18 13.56 -3.75
C GLU A 80 -4.65 13.17 -2.36
N VAL A 81 -5.50 13.34 -1.35
CA VAL A 81 -5.15 13.05 0.05
C VAL A 81 -6.07 11.96 0.59
N PHE A 82 -5.48 10.84 0.98
CA PHE A 82 -6.18 9.74 1.61
C PHE A 82 -5.85 9.71 3.11
N ALA A 83 -6.87 9.46 3.92
CA ALA A 83 -6.74 9.37 5.36
C ALA A 83 -7.63 8.27 5.92
N HIS A 84 -7.45 7.96 7.20
CA HIS A 84 -8.30 6.99 7.89
C HIS A 84 -9.78 7.35 7.73
N GLY A 85 -10.58 6.39 7.28
CA GLY A 85 -12.00 6.55 7.12
C GLY A 85 -12.45 7.12 5.79
N HIS A 86 -11.52 7.53 4.91
CA HIS A 86 -11.86 7.85 3.54
C HIS A 86 -12.38 6.60 2.82
N THR A 87 -13.17 6.86 1.80
CA THR A 87 -13.65 5.85 0.86
C THR A 87 -13.51 6.38 -0.56
N CYS A 88 -13.16 5.52 -1.49
CA CYS A 88 -13.20 5.87 -2.91
C CYS A 88 -13.77 4.71 -3.71
N ARG A 89 -14.28 5.01 -4.89
CA ARG A 89 -14.78 4.01 -5.81
C ARG A 89 -13.65 3.62 -6.76
N TRP A 90 -13.27 2.34 -6.77
CA TRP A 90 -12.19 1.82 -7.61
C TRP A 90 -12.69 1.49 -9.02
N ASP A 91 -13.84 0.82 -9.11
CA ASP A 91 -14.57 0.53 -10.34
C ASP A 91 -16.09 0.59 -10.06
N GLU A 92 -16.94 0.18 -11.00
CA GLU A 92 -18.39 0.30 -10.84
C GLU A 92 -18.95 -0.41 -9.60
N ASP A 93 -18.33 -1.52 -9.20
CA ASP A 93 -18.82 -2.41 -8.15
C ASP A 93 -17.95 -2.40 -6.87
N THR A 94 -16.75 -1.83 -6.96
CA THR A 94 -15.75 -1.87 -5.88
C THR A 94 -15.63 -0.53 -5.16
N ILE A 95 -15.94 -0.54 -3.86
CA ILE A 95 -15.68 0.59 -2.96
C ILE A 95 -14.53 0.22 -2.02
N LEU A 96 -13.51 1.07 -1.99
CA LEU A 96 -12.37 0.97 -1.09
C LEU A 96 -12.63 1.79 0.18
N TYR A 97 -12.04 1.32 1.28
CA TYR A 97 -12.01 1.98 2.57
C TYR A 97 -10.57 2.02 3.09
N PHE A 98 -10.14 3.17 3.60
CA PHE A 98 -8.77 3.37 4.07
C PHE A 98 -8.69 3.27 5.61
N ALA A 99 -8.00 2.26 6.13
CA ALA A 99 -7.81 2.03 7.55
C ALA A 99 -6.38 2.40 7.97
N LYS A 100 -6.19 3.20 9.03
CA LYS A 100 -4.84 3.49 9.52
C LYS A 100 -4.31 2.31 10.33
N ILE A 101 -3.12 1.85 9.99
CA ILE A 101 -2.35 0.93 10.81
C ILE A 101 -1.53 1.77 11.79
N SER A 102 -1.88 1.69 13.08
CA SER A 102 -1.26 2.51 14.15
C SER A 102 -0.24 1.76 15.00
N SER A 103 -0.08 0.45 14.78
CA SER A 103 0.84 -0.39 15.54
C SER A 103 1.57 -1.35 14.62
N ARG A 104 2.81 -1.72 14.98
CA ARG A 104 3.62 -2.70 14.24
C ARG A 104 3.85 -2.32 12.76
N ILE A 105 3.91 -1.02 12.43
CA ILE A 105 4.13 -0.55 11.05
C ILE A 105 5.40 -1.18 10.43
N GLY A 106 6.49 -1.26 11.20
CA GLY A 106 7.72 -1.90 10.73
C GLY A 106 7.62 -3.41 10.48
N HIS A 107 6.60 -4.09 11.01
CA HIS A 107 6.28 -5.48 10.66
C HIS A 107 5.44 -5.55 9.37
N GLU A 108 4.49 -4.63 9.20
CA GLU A 108 3.58 -4.64 8.06
C GLU A 108 4.23 -4.12 6.76
N ALA A 109 5.16 -3.17 6.85
CA ALA A 109 5.83 -2.56 5.70
C ALA A 109 7.34 -2.33 5.99
N PRO A 110 8.13 -3.41 6.16
CA PRO A 110 9.49 -3.33 6.70
C PRO A 110 10.45 -2.48 5.87
N TRP A 111 10.37 -2.52 4.54
CA TRP A 111 11.29 -1.74 3.67
C TRP A 111 10.96 -0.26 3.59
N ALA A 112 9.67 0.10 3.68
CA ALA A 112 9.30 1.50 3.83
C ALA A 112 9.70 2.00 5.22
N TYR A 113 9.47 1.20 6.26
CA TYR A 113 9.82 1.57 7.62
C TYR A 113 11.34 1.71 7.83
N SER A 114 12.16 0.88 7.21
CA SER A 114 13.63 1.00 7.30
C SER A 114 14.14 2.31 6.70
N ARG A 115 13.39 2.94 5.78
CA ARG A 115 13.72 4.21 5.14
C ARG A 115 13.23 5.43 5.92
N TYR A 116 11.99 5.38 6.38
CA TYR A 116 11.31 6.56 6.93
C TYR A 116 11.15 6.53 8.46
N GLY A 117 11.38 5.37 9.08
CA GLY A 117 11.31 5.19 10.52
C GLY A 117 9.96 5.60 11.12
N GLU A 118 9.99 6.18 12.31
CA GLU A 118 8.79 6.57 13.07
C GLU A 118 7.97 7.70 12.43
N SER A 119 8.52 8.41 11.44
CA SER A 119 7.79 9.42 10.68
C SER A 119 6.79 8.82 9.68
N MET A 120 6.95 7.54 9.36
CA MET A 120 6.08 6.81 8.45
C MET A 120 4.67 6.64 9.03
N SER A 121 3.67 6.75 8.17
CA SER A 121 2.31 6.28 8.44
C SER A 121 1.86 5.33 7.35
N LEU A 122 0.88 4.47 7.67
CA LEU A 122 0.44 3.39 6.79
C LEU A 122 -1.08 3.30 6.76
N LEU A 123 -1.64 3.24 5.56
CA LEU A 123 -3.05 3.03 5.29
C LEU A 123 -3.25 1.66 4.64
N GLU A 124 -4.01 0.80 5.29
CA GLU A 124 -4.55 -0.40 4.67
C GLU A 124 -5.75 -0.04 3.79
N VAL A 125 -5.71 -0.52 2.55
CA VAL A 125 -6.79 -0.41 1.57
C VAL A 125 -7.65 -1.67 1.69
N LEU A 126 -8.87 -1.49 2.18
CA LEU A 126 -9.85 -2.54 2.42
C LEU A 126 -11.00 -2.46 1.41
N PHE A 127 -11.51 -3.60 0.99
CA PHE A 127 -12.62 -3.70 0.05
C PHE A 127 -13.93 -3.86 0.81
N LEU A 128 -14.88 -2.94 0.60
CA LEU A 128 -16.22 -3.14 1.14
C LEU A 128 -16.93 -4.28 0.42
N GLY A 129 -17.69 -5.08 1.16
CA GLY A 129 -18.30 -6.33 0.70
C GLY A 129 -17.39 -7.56 0.80
N ARG A 130 -16.06 -7.36 0.75
CA ARG A 130 -15.06 -8.44 0.85
C ARG A 130 -14.38 -8.48 2.22
N ASP A 131 -13.72 -7.38 2.61
CA ASP A 131 -12.94 -7.28 3.84
C ASP A 131 -13.75 -6.67 4.99
N LEU A 132 -14.68 -5.77 4.64
CA LEU A 132 -15.61 -5.13 5.58
C LEU A 132 -17.04 -5.23 5.06
N PRO A 133 -18.05 -5.43 5.92
CA PRO A 133 -19.43 -5.38 5.49
C PRO A 133 -19.82 -3.96 5.05
N TYR A 134 -20.71 -3.81 4.06
CA TYR A 134 -21.19 -2.49 3.61
C TYR A 134 -21.84 -1.65 4.72
N SER A 135 -22.35 -2.29 5.79
CA SER A 135 -22.89 -1.60 6.96
C SER A 135 -21.85 -0.74 7.69
N TYR A 136 -20.56 -0.92 7.43
CA TYR A 136 -19.50 -0.07 7.97
C TYR A 136 -19.61 1.38 7.49
N LEU A 137 -20.22 1.63 6.32
CA LEU A 137 -20.55 2.98 5.83
C LEU A 137 -21.65 3.65 6.65
N SER A 138 -22.70 2.89 7.02
CA SER A 138 -23.86 3.43 7.75
C SER A 138 -23.59 3.85 9.19
N ARG A 139 -22.51 3.35 9.82
CA ARG A 139 -22.17 3.67 11.22
C ARG A 139 -21.44 5.01 11.39
N ARG A 140 -21.18 5.76 10.31
CA ARG A 140 -20.41 7.02 10.34
C ARG A 140 -21.19 8.25 9.86
N ILE A 141 -22.47 8.09 9.54
CA ILE A 141 -23.40 9.18 9.17
C ILE A 141 -24.25 9.62 10.38
N ASN A 142 -24.08 9.00 11.56
CA ASN A 142 -24.74 9.39 12.82
C ASN A 142 -23.74 9.88 13.85
#